data_AF-A0A532E8N1-F1
#
_entry.id   AF-A0A532E8N1-F1
#
_cell.length_a   1.000
_cell.length_b   1.000
_cell.length_c   1.000
_cell.angle_alpha   90.00
_cell.angle_beta   90.00
_cell.angle_gamma   90.00
#
_symmetry.space_group_name_H-M   'P 1'
#
loop_
_entity.id
_entity.type
_entity.pdbx_description
1 polymer ?
#
loop_
_entity_poly.entity_id
_entity_poly.type
_entity_poly.pdbx_seq_one_letter_code
_entity_poly.pdbx_strand_id
1 'polypeptide(L)' 'MPGYIRADAALYYNRDLQKGNWLGAKGVNVALNIRNLLDQRYVATSYNGSSQFFFGEPRTVLATVGLRF' A
#
# COMPACT_ATOMS: atom_id res chain seq x y z
N MET A 1 -8.41 -23.04 11.02
CA MET A 1 -8.32 -21.57 11.07
C MET A 1 -9.43 -21.00 10.21
N PRO A 2 -10.12 -19.92 10.62
CA PRO A 2 -11.14 -19.30 9.77
C PRO A 2 -10.49 -18.76 8.49
N GLY A 3 -11.17 -18.95 7.35
CA GLY A 3 -10.78 -18.31 6.10
C GLY A 3 -10.93 -16.79 6.20
N TYR A 4 -10.10 -16.06 5.47
CA TYR A 4 -10.18 -14.60 5.40
C TYR A 4 -10.06 -14.14 3.94
N ILE A 5 -10.59 -12.96 3.65
CA ILE A 5 -10.49 -12.31 2.35
C ILE A 5 -9.90 -10.94 2.60
N ARG A 6 -8.82 -10.60 1.90
CA ARG A 6 -8.20 -9.27 1.96
C ARG A 6 -8.52 -8.51 0.68
N ALA A 7 -8.94 -7.26 0.83
CA ALA A 7 -8.99 -6.30 -0.27
C ALA A 7 -7.78 -5.37 -0.20
N ASP A 8 -7.16 -5.11 -1.34
CA ASP A 8 -6.07 -4.15 -1.51
C ASP A 8 -6.51 -3.10 -2.54
N ALA A 9 -5.98 -1.88 -2.43
CA ALA A 9 -6.26 -0.80 -3.36
C ALA A 9 -4.97 -0.07 -3.74
N ALA A 10 -4.94 0.44 -4.97
CA ALA A 10 -3.86 1.28 -5.46
C ALA A 10 -4.42 2.43 -6.31
N LEU A 11 -3.90 3.63 -6.08
CA LEU A 11 -4.21 4.83 -6.84
C LEU A 11 -2.91 5.42 -7.39
N TYR A 12 -2.93 5.76 -8.67
CA TYR A 12 -1.78 6.33 -9.38
C TYR A 12 -2.17 7.64 -10.02
N TYR A 13 -1.34 8.65 -9.84
CA TYR A 13 -1.48 9.96 -10.45
C TYR A 13 -0.16 10.38 -11.07
N ASN A 14 -0.13 10.48 -12.39
CA ASN A 14 1.03 10.92 -13.14
C ASN A 14 0.68 12.23 -13.84
N ARG A 15 1.54 13.23 -13.71
CA ARG A 15 1.33 14.54 -14.31
C ARG A 15 2.62 15.15 -14.79
N ASP A 16 2.61 15.61 -16.04
CA ASP A 16 3.67 16.45 -16.57
C ASP A 16 3.60 17.84 -15.93
N LEU A 17 4.78 18.38 -15.61
CA LEU A 17 4.90 19.69 -15.01
C LEU A 17 5.22 20.74 -16.08
N GLN A 18 4.79 21.98 -15.84
CA GLN A 18 5.10 23.08 -16.75
C GLN A 18 6.62 23.30 -16.85
N LYS A 19 7.08 23.60 -18.07
CA LYS A 19 8.48 23.96 -18.32
C LYS A 19 8.83 25.23 -17.52
N GLY A 20 9.98 25.22 -16.85
CA GLY A 20 10.44 26.33 -16.00
C GLY A 20 9.89 26.32 -14.57
N ASN A 21 9.31 25.22 -14.10
CA ASN A 21 8.93 25.09 -12.68
C ASN A 21 10.16 25.12 -11.77
N TRP A 22 9.93 25.54 -10.52
CA TRP A 22 10.96 25.69 -9.48
C TRP A 22 11.69 24.38 -9.12
N LEU A 23 11.10 23.22 -9.40
CA LEU A 23 11.70 21.91 -9.15
C LEU A 23 12.62 21.45 -10.29
N GLY A 24 12.62 22.10 -11.45
CA GLY A 24 13.33 21.64 -12.64
C GLY A 24 12.86 20.28 -13.18
N ALA A 25 11.74 19.75 -12.67
CA ALA A 25 11.24 18.43 -13.01
C ALA A 25 10.34 18.48 -14.25
N LYS A 26 10.44 17.49 -15.13
CA LYS A 26 9.54 17.27 -16.27
C LYS A 26 8.18 16.71 -15.86
N GLY A 27 8.12 15.95 -14.76
CA GLY A 27 6.88 15.32 -14.31
C GLY A 27 6.92 14.86 -12.86
N VAL A 28 5.74 14.65 -12.29
CA VAL A 28 5.52 14.08 -10.96
C VAL A 28 4.66 12.82 -11.06
N ASN A 29 5.03 11.83 -10.28
CA ASN A 29 4.33 10.56 -10.13
C ASN A 29 3.96 10.39 -8.66
N VAL A 30 2.68 10.22 -8.36
CA VAL A 30 2.19 9.94 -7.01
C VAL A 30 1.51 8.58 -7.04
N ALA A 31 1.88 7.70 -6.12
CA ALA A 31 1.25 6.41 -5.92
C ALA A 31 0.80 6.27 -4.48
N LEU A 32 -0.45 5.87 -4.27
CA LEU A 32 -1.00 5.53 -2.98
C LEU A 32 -1.41 4.06 -3.00
N ASN A 33 -0.70 3.24 -2.23
CA ASN A 33 -0.97 1.80 -2.11
C ASN A 33 -1.52 1.52 -0.72
N ILE A 34 -2.66 0.82 -0.66
CA ILE A 34 -3.33 0.45 0.57
C ILE A 34 -3.46 -1.07 0.59
N ARG A 35 -2.85 -1.69 1.60
CA ARG A 35 -2.96 -3.13 1.86
C ARG A 35 -3.88 -3.35 3.05
N ASN A 36 -4.68 -4.42 3.01
CA ASN A 36 -5.72 -4.69 4.00
C ASN A 36 -6.68 -3.49 4.14
N LEU A 37 -7.29 -3.08 3.02
CA LEU A 37 -8.18 -1.93 2.91
C LEU A 37 -9.36 -1.99 3.90
N LEU A 38 -9.83 -3.20 4.24
CA LEU A 38 -10.93 -3.41 5.19
C LEU A 38 -10.49 -3.36 6.66
N ASP A 39 -9.18 -3.21 6.92
CA ASP A 39 -8.56 -3.34 8.25
C ASP A 39 -9.00 -4.59 9.00
N GLN A 40 -9.06 -5.71 8.30
CA GLN A 40 -9.45 -6.97 8.92
C GLN A 40 -8.34 -7.45 9.84
N ARG A 41 -8.70 -7.83 11.07
CA ARG A 41 -7.83 -8.60 11.95
C ARG A 41 -8.04 -10.09 11.67
N TYR A 42 -6.98 -10.78 11.28
CA TYR A 42 -7.03 -12.20 10.94
C TYR A 42 -5.75 -12.91 11.36
N VAL A 43 -5.80 -14.24 11.44
CA VAL A 43 -4.62 -15.07 11.68
C VAL A 43 -4.14 -15.60 10.34
N ALA A 44 -2.91 -15.28 9.98
CA ALA A 44 -2.32 -15.66 8.70
C ALA A 44 -1.88 -17.12 8.69
N THR A 45 -1.25 -17.58 9.76
CA THR A 45 -0.79 -18.96 9.91
C THR A 45 -0.65 -19.35 11.38
N SER A 46 -0.56 -20.65 11.63
CA SER A 46 -0.28 -21.26 12.93
C SER A 46 0.52 -22.53 12.71
N TYR A 47 1.59 -22.73 13.50
CA TYR A 47 2.42 -23.93 13.38
C TYR A 47 1.82 -25.17 14.09
N ASN A 48 1.14 -25.00 15.23
CA ASN A 48 0.67 -26.14 16.05
C ASN A 48 -0.83 -26.12 16.39
N GLY A 49 -1.61 -25.23 15.77
CA GLY A 49 -3.08 -25.18 15.84
C GLY A 49 -3.65 -24.68 17.17
N SER A 50 -2.85 -24.63 18.24
CA SER A 50 -3.30 -24.42 19.62
C SER A 50 -2.61 -23.27 20.38
N SER A 51 -1.31 -23.02 20.15
CA SER A 51 -0.54 -22.09 21.00
C SER A 51 0.32 -21.07 20.25
N GLN A 52 0.49 -21.21 18.94
CA GLN A 52 1.33 -20.32 18.13
C GLN A 52 0.54 -19.79 16.94
N PHE A 53 0.14 -18.53 17.02
CA PHE A 53 -0.65 -17.83 16.02
C PHE A 53 0.12 -16.62 15.51
N PHE A 54 0.21 -16.49 14.19
CA PHE A 54 0.83 -15.34 13.53
C PHE A 54 -0.29 -14.50 12.91
N PHE A 55 -0.47 -13.30 13.43
CA PHE A 55 -1.48 -12.38 12.94
C PHE A 55 -1.10 -11.82 11.58
N GLY A 56 -2.10 -11.63 10.73
CA GLY A 56 -1.95 -10.93 9.47
C GLY A 56 -1.59 -9.47 9.66
N GLU A 57 -1.01 -8.87 8.63
CA GLU A 57 -0.62 -7.46 8.64
C GLU A 57 -1.87 -6.56 8.81
N PRO A 58 -1.81 -5.56 9.71
CA PRO A 58 -2.87 -4.55 9.82
C PRO A 58 -2.97 -3.73 8.52
N ARG A 59 -3.92 -2.80 8.45
CA ARG A 59 -3.97 -1.86 7.32
C ARG A 59 -2.65 -1.11 7.17
N THR A 60 -2.05 -1.22 6.00
CA THR A 60 -0.80 -0.51 5.65
C THR A 60 -1.08 0.44 4.49
N VAL A 61 -0.73 1.72 4.69
CA VAL A 61 -0.87 2.78 3.69
C VAL A 61 0.52 3.28 3.31
N LEU A 62 0.87 3.17 2.03
CA LEU A 62 2.15 3.63 1.48
C LEU A 62 1.89 4.72 0.44
N ALA A 63 2.37 5.92 0.71
CA ALA A 63 2.39 7.03 -0.23
C ALA A 63 3.80 7.18 -0.81
N THR A 64 3.91 7.12 -2.14
CA THR A 64 5.16 7.26 -2.87
C THR A 64 5.06 8.46 -3.81
N VAL A 65 6.06 9.32 -3.78
CA VAL A 65 6.17 10.48 -4.67
C VAL A 65 7.48 10.37 -5.44
N GLY A 66 7.41 10.41 -6.76
CA GLY A 66 8.54 10.41 -7.68
C GLY A 66 8.58 11.67 -8.53
N LEU A 67 9.78 12.18 -8.77
CA LEU A 67 10.04 13.28 -9.70
C LEU A 67 10.86 12.77 -10.88
N ARG A 68 10.56 13.26 -12.08
CA ARG A 68 11.32 12.99 -13.29
C ARG A 68 11.96 14.28 -13.78
N PHE A 69 13.26 14.27 -14.06
CA PHE A 69 14.03 15.44 -14.52
C PHE A 69 14.36 15.38 -16.02
#